data_AF-A0A4Z1ERI7-F1
#
_entry.id   AF-A0A4Z1ERI7-F1
#
_cell.length_a   1.000
_cell.length_b   1.000
_cell.length_c   1.000
_cell.angle_alpha   90.00
_cell.angle_beta   90.00
_cell.angle_gamma   90.00
#
_symmetry.space_group_name_H-M   'P 1'
#
loop_
_entity.id
_entity.type
_entity.pdbx_description
1 polymer ?
#
loop_
_entity_poly.entity_id
_entity_poly.type
_entity_poly.pdbx_seq_one_letter_code
_entity_poly.pdbx_strand_id
1 'polypeptide(L)'
;MKFTQSFVSLVLATVAVASPTPTLEERATTMCGQWDTVAIGTYTVFQNLWNITGFAGSQCSTVTSDTSNSLVWSTNWSWAGGPTQVKSYANVGLTMAAKQVSAISTIPSTWDWTYTGSNIVADVSYDLFSSTKGTGNADYEIMIWLSALGGAGPISSTGSTPIATPTIAGVSWKLFSGLNGSTRVYSFVASSTVNKFSGDLKTFLTYLTSSQGYPASQFLTTIQAGTEPFTGSNAVFKTTAYSVSLR
;
A
#
# COMPACT_ATOMS: atom_id res chain seq x y z
N MET A 1 -24.38 -84.79 36.00
CA MET A 1 -23.86 -84.13 34.79
C MET A 1 -23.43 -82.72 35.17
N LYS A 2 -22.13 -82.43 35.12
CA LYS A 2 -21.57 -81.09 35.39
C LYS A 2 -21.44 -80.36 34.04
N PHE A 3 -22.06 -79.19 33.91
CA PHE A 3 -21.88 -78.30 32.76
C PHE A 3 -20.94 -77.17 33.16
N THR A 4 -19.80 -77.07 32.49
CA THR A 4 -18.82 -76.00 32.65
C THR A 4 -19.07 -74.98 31.53
N GLN A 5 -19.40 -73.73 31.89
CA GLN A 5 -19.54 -72.63 30.92
C GLN A 5 -18.17 -71.96 30.71
N SER A 6 -17.71 -71.90 29.47
CA SER A 6 -16.59 -71.05 29.04
C SER A 6 -17.10 -69.69 28.59
N PHE A 7 -16.56 -68.62 29.16
CA PHE A 7 -16.74 -67.26 28.67
C PHE A 7 -15.62 -66.91 27.68
N VAL A 8 -15.99 -66.47 26.48
CA VAL A 8 -15.09 -65.90 25.47
C VAL A 8 -15.16 -64.38 25.59
N SER A 9 -14.07 -63.74 25.98
CA SER A 9 -13.95 -62.27 26.00
C SER A 9 -13.65 -61.75 24.60
N LEU A 10 -14.54 -60.90 24.08
CA LEU A 10 -14.39 -60.20 22.80
C LEU A 10 -13.73 -58.82 23.07
N VAL A 11 -12.51 -58.62 22.56
CA VAL A 11 -11.82 -57.32 22.61
C VAL A 11 -12.18 -56.53 21.36
N LEU A 12 -12.93 -55.43 21.50
CA LEU A 12 -13.17 -54.47 20.42
C LEU A 12 -12.00 -53.47 20.36
N ALA A 13 -11.28 -53.43 19.24
CA ALA A 13 -10.31 -52.38 18.93
C ALA A 13 -11.04 -51.15 18.35
N THR A 14 -10.99 -50.02 19.05
CA THR A 14 -11.52 -48.74 18.57
C THR A 14 -10.52 -48.07 17.63
N VAL A 15 -10.84 -47.98 16.35
CA VAL A 15 -10.08 -47.18 15.38
C VAL A 15 -10.48 -45.72 15.56
N ALA A 16 -9.55 -44.89 16.04
CA ALA A 16 -9.76 -43.44 16.11
C ALA A 16 -9.70 -42.87 14.68
N VAL A 17 -10.83 -42.41 14.17
CA VAL A 17 -10.90 -41.69 12.89
C VAL A 17 -10.45 -40.25 13.16
N ALA A 18 -9.32 -39.84 12.58
CA ALA A 18 -8.87 -38.45 12.67
C ALA A 18 -9.83 -37.57 11.86
N SER A 19 -10.56 -36.69 12.52
CA SER A 19 -11.37 -35.66 11.85
C SER A 19 -10.43 -34.67 11.15
N PRO A 20 -10.64 -34.36 9.86
CA PRO A 20 -9.86 -33.33 9.18
C PRO A 20 -10.06 -32.00 9.90
N THR A 21 -8.96 -31.35 10.26
CA THR A 21 -8.98 -29.98 10.79
C THR A 21 -9.58 -29.07 9.71
N PRO A 22 -10.57 -28.23 10.01
CA PRO A 22 -11.13 -27.31 9.03
C PRO A 22 -10.01 -26.41 8.49
N THR A 23 -9.74 -26.51 7.19
CA THR A 23 -8.92 -25.53 6.48
C THR A 23 -9.69 -24.21 6.50
N LEU A 24 -9.12 -23.17 7.13
CA LEU A 24 -9.63 -21.80 7.02
C LEU A 24 -9.65 -21.42 5.53
N GLU A 25 -10.84 -21.33 4.94
CA GLU A 25 -10.98 -20.73 3.61
C GLU A 25 -10.51 -19.28 3.67
N GLU A 26 -9.63 -18.92 2.74
CA GLU A 26 -9.17 -17.56 2.50
C GLU A 26 -10.38 -16.69 2.12
N ARG A 27 -10.79 -15.79 3.04
CA ARG A 27 -11.91 -14.88 2.79
C ARG A 27 -11.44 -13.67 2.01
N ALA A 28 -11.61 -13.70 0.69
CA ALA A 28 -11.48 -12.52 -0.14
C ALA A 28 -12.68 -11.57 0.04
N THR A 29 -12.42 -10.27 0.20
CA THR A 29 -13.44 -9.21 0.24
C THR A 29 -13.21 -8.25 -0.91
N THR A 30 -14.20 -8.11 -1.80
CA THR A 30 -14.16 -7.19 -2.93
C THR A 30 -14.96 -5.92 -2.63
N MET A 31 -14.38 -4.78 -2.98
CA MET A 31 -14.94 -3.44 -2.80
C MET A 31 -14.96 -2.70 -4.15
N CYS A 32 -16.07 -2.03 -4.46
CA CYS A 32 -16.24 -1.32 -5.74
C CYS A 32 -16.89 0.06 -5.56
N GLY A 33 -17.49 0.34 -4.41
CA GLY A 33 -18.06 1.64 -4.08
C GLY A 33 -16.98 2.68 -3.88
N GLN A 34 -17.29 3.94 -4.23
CA GLN A 34 -16.33 5.04 -4.29
C GLN A 34 -15.46 5.19 -3.02
N TRP A 35 -16.06 4.95 -1.86
CA TRP A 35 -15.47 5.14 -0.53
C TRP A 35 -15.47 3.87 0.31
N ASP A 36 -15.63 2.71 -0.31
CA ASP A 36 -15.56 1.44 0.41
C ASP A 36 -14.19 1.26 1.05
N THR A 37 -14.18 0.58 2.20
CA THR A 37 -12.96 0.24 2.94
C THR A 37 -13.06 -1.14 3.56
N VAL A 38 -11.90 -1.74 3.82
CA VAL A 38 -11.77 -3.00 4.58
C VAL A 38 -10.66 -2.84 5.60
N ALA A 39 -11.00 -2.95 6.89
CA ALA A 39 -10.01 -3.04 7.97
C ALA A 39 -9.45 -4.46 8.04
N ILE A 40 -8.13 -4.60 8.13
CA ILE A 40 -7.43 -5.88 8.19
C ILE A 40 -6.11 -5.73 8.96
N GLY A 41 -5.98 -6.47 10.07
CA GLY A 41 -4.80 -6.37 10.94
C GLY A 41 -4.58 -4.94 11.44
N THR A 42 -3.38 -4.41 11.23
CA THR A 42 -3.03 -3.00 11.53
C THR A 42 -3.30 -2.05 10.37
N TYR A 43 -4.00 -2.49 9.34
CA TYR A 43 -4.21 -1.73 8.12
C TYR A 43 -5.69 -1.46 7.83
N THR A 44 -5.92 -0.46 6.99
CA THR A 44 -7.19 -0.28 6.28
C THR A 44 -6.89 -0.16 4.80
N VAL A 45 -7.57 -0.97 3.97
CA VAL A 45 -7.54 -0.85 2.51
C VAL A 45 -8.69 0.03 2.07
N PHE A 46 -8.38 1.03 1.26
CA PHE A 46 -9.32 2.05 0.79
C PHE A 46 -9.52 1.94 -0.71
N GLN A 47 -10.77 2.02 -1.15
CA GLN A 47 -11.10 2.11 -2.57
C GLN A 47 -10.77 3.51 -3.14
N ASN A 48 -11.12 4.56 -2.40
CA ASN A 48 -10.68 5.95 -2.60
C ASN A 48 -10.73 6.44 -4.06
N LEU A 49 -11.91 6.36 -4.69
CA LEU A 49 -12.14 6.85 -6.05
C LEU A 49 -12.50 8.34 -6.02
N TRP A 50 -11.58 9.16 -5.52
CA TRP A 50 -11.87 10.53 -5.13
C TRP A 50 -12.16 11.48 -6.29
N ASN A 51 -11.66 11.18 -7.51
CA ASN A 51 -11.76 12.07 -8.66
C ASN A 51 -12.43 11.43 -9.88
N ILE A 52 -13.42 10.55 -9.68
CA ILE A 52 -14.05 9.83 -10.80
C ILE A 52 -15.17 10.62 -11.50
N THR A 53 -15.65 11.70 -10.88
CA THR A 53 -16.74 12.51 -11.43
C THR A 53 -16.36 13.10 -12.78
N GLY A 54 -17.17 12.83 -13.81
CA GLY A 54 -16.93 13.34 -15.17
C GLY A 54 -16.01 12.47 -16.03
N PHE A 55 -15.57 11.31 -15.52
CA PHE A 55 -14.75 10.36 -16.28
C PHE A 55 -15.47 9.03 -16.49
N ALA A 56 -15.08 8.32 -17.55
CA ALA A 56 -15.66 7.02 -17.87
C ALA A 56 -14.75 5.91 -17.36
N GLY A 57 -15.32 4.93 -16.66
CA GLY A 57 -14.56 3.79 -16.16
C GLY A 57 -15.16 3.14 -14.92
N SER A 58 -14.40 2.22 -14.34
CA SER A 58 -14.72 1.55 -13.09
C SER A 58 -13.45 1.05 -12.42
N GLN A 59 -13.54 0.80 -11.12
CA GLN A 59 -12.46 0.23 -10.33
C GLN A 59 -13.05 -0.61 -9.20
N CYS A 60 -12.45 -1.76 -8.93
CA CYS A 60 -12.76 -2.63 -7.80
C CYS A 60 -11.47 -3.15 -7.17
N SER A 61 -11.37 -3.10 -5.84
CA SER A 61 -10.25 -3.69 -5.10
C SER A 61 -10.68 -4.97 -4.41
N THR A 62 -9.75 -5.90 -4.21
CA THR A 62 -9.99 -7.15 -3.50
C THR A 62 -8.89 -7.35 -2.48
N VAL A 63 -9.27 -7.51 -1.22
CA VAL A 63 -8.39 -7.90 -0.10
C VAL A 63 -8.50 -9.39 0.06
N THR A 64 -7.39 -10.13 -0.05
CA THR A 64 -7.43 -11.60 -0.07
C THR A 64 -7.03 -12.17 1.28
N SER A 65 -5.89 -11.74 1.81
CA SER A 65 -5.36 -12.24 3.07
C SER A 65 -4.43 -11.25 3.75
N ASP A 66 -4.31 -11.41 5.07
CA ASP A 66 -3.16 -11.00 5.86
C ASP A 66 -2.72 -12.25 6.64
N THR A 67 -1.71 -12.94 6.14
CA THR A 67 -1.15 -14.12 6.83
C THR A 67 0.27 -13.81 7.24
N SER A 68 0.55 -13.90 8.54
CA SER A 68 1.90 -13.78 9.12
C SER A 68 2.66 -12.52 8.68
N ASN A 69 2.03 -11.35 8.86
CA ASN A 69 2.60 -10.00 8.68
C ASN A 69 2.77 -9.52 7.22
N SER A 70 1.96 -10.00 6.29
CA SER A 70 2.00 -9.51 4.91
C SER A 70 0.61 -9.43 4.28
N LEU A 71 0.23 -8.22 3.90
CA LEU A 71 -1.04 -7.94 3.24
C LEU A 71 -0.96 -8.31 1.76
N VAL A 72 -1.97 -9.04 1.28
CA VAL A 72 -2.18 -9.38 -0.13
C VAL A 72 -3.49 -8.75 -0.61
N TRP A 73 -3.39 -7.87 -1.59
CA TRP A 73 -4.54 -7.18 -2.16
C TRP A 73 -4.30 -6.79 -3.62
N SER A 74 -5.37 -6.49 -4.34
CA SER A 74 -5.31 -6.03 -5.73
C SER A 74 -6.35 -4.98 -6.02
N THR A 75 -6.13 -4.17 -7.04
CA THR A 75 -7.16 -3.30 -7.64
C THR A 75 -7.19 -3.47 -9.15
N ASN A 76 -8.39 -3.67 -9.67
CA ASN A 76 -8.67 -3.84 -11.09
C ASN A 76 -9.42 -2.61 -11.57
N TRP A 77 -9.00 -1.99 -12.67
CA TRP A 77 -9.64 -0.78 -13.15
C TRP A 77 -9.55 -0.59 -14.66
N SER A 78 -10.41 0.30 -15.15
CA SER A 78 -10.31 0.90 -16.48
C SER A 78 -10.80 2.33 -16.36
N TRP A 79 -10.00 3.29 -16.81
CA TRP A 79 -10.29 4.72 -16.73
C TRP A 79 -9.95 5.41 -18.04
N ALA A 80 -10.84 6.28 -18.50
CA ALA A 80 -10.71 7.09 -19.70
C ALA A 80 -11.11 8.55 -19.45
N GLY A 81 -10.54 9.46 -20.26
CA GLY A 81 -10.71 10.90 -20.10
C GLY A 81 -9.77 11.51 -19.05
N GLY A 82 -9.51 12.81 -19.15
CA GLY A 82 -8.62 13.55 -18.24
C GLY A 82 -7.23 12.91 -18.11
N PRO A 83 -6.42 12.88 -19.18
CA PRO A 83 -5.13 12.15 -19.21
C PRO A 83 -4.09 12.67 -18.21
N THR A 84 -4.28 13.88 -17.67
CA THR A 84 -3.40 14.52 -16.69
C THR A 84 -4.00 14.55 -15.28
N GLN A 85 -5.13 13.88 -15.06
CA GLN A 85 -5.85 13.88 -13.78
C GLN A 85 -5.92 12.47 -13.21
N VAL A 86 -5.39 12.30 -12.00
CA VAL A 86 -5.58 11.09 -11.20
C VAL A 86 -7.07 10.84 -10.99
N LYS A 87 -7.51 9.58 -11.00
CA LYS A 87 -8.91 9.17 -10.78
C LYS A 87 -9.17 8.69 -9.36
N SER A 88 -8.20 8.00 -8.78
CA SER A 88 -8.30 7.36 -7.49
C SER A 88 -6.93 7.23 -6.85
N TYR A 89 -6.91 6.91 -5.56
CA TYR A 89 -5.71 6.38 -4.92
C TYR A 89 -6.11 5.20 -4.06
N ALA A 90 -6.44 4.08 -4.70
CA ALA A 90 -6.68 2.83 -3.98
C ALA A 90 -5.39 2.46 -3.26
N ASN A 91 -5.46 2.32 -1.93
CA ASN A 91 -4.28 2.21 -1.09
C ASN A 91 -4.53 1.40 0.17
N VAL A 92 -3.44 0.98 0.80
CA VAL A 92 -3.42 0.49 2.17
C VAL A 92 -2.84 1.58 3.08
N GLY A 93 -3.55 1.93 4.14
CA GLY A 93 -3.08 2.84 5.19
C GLY A 93 -2.76 2.10 6.49
N LEU A 94 -1.64 2.47 7.14
CA LEU A 94 -1.29 1.99 8.47
C LEU A 94 -2.16 2.67 9.54
N THR A 95 -2.74 1.88 10.44
CA THR A 95 -3.36 2.41 11.68
C THR A 95 -2.25 2.81 12.64
N MET A 96 -2.12 4.11 12.90
CA MET A 96 -1.03 4.66 13.71
C MET A 96 -1.46 5.90 14.49
N ALA A 97 -0.77 6.16 15.60
CA ALA A 97 -0.78 7.47 16.24
C ALA A 97 0.24 8.39 15.57
N ALA A 98 -0.05 9.69 15.50
CA ALA A 98 0.88 10.66 14.97
C ALA A 98 2.17 10.69 15.79
N LYS A 99 3.33 10.76 15.13
CA LYS A 99 4.64 10.73 15.78
C LYS A 99 5.57 11.78 15.17
N GLN A 100 6.26 12.55 16.01
CA GLN A 100 7.23 13.52 15.51
C GLN A 100 8.33 12.83 14.73
N VAL A 101 8.70 13.38 13.58
CA VAL A 101 9.73 12.85 12.70
C VAL A 101 11.05 12.66 13.44
N SER A 102 11.40 13.56 14.36
CA SER A 102 12.58 13.46 15.24
C SER A 102 12.53 12.28 16.22
N ALA A 103 11.34 11.83 16.61
CA ALA A 103 11.13 10.72 17.55
C ALA A 103 10.98 9.36 16.85
N ILE A 104 10.85 9.33 15.52
CA ILE A 104 10.77 8.09 14.73
C ILE A 104 12.16 7.48 14.62
N SER A 105 12.29 6.23 15.07
CA SER A 105 13.53 5.47 14.96
C SER A 105 13.67 4.83 13.58
N THR A 106 12.61 4.16 13.12
CA THR A 106 12.57 3.46 11.83
C THR A 106 11.13 3.27 11.35
N ILE A 107 10.96 3.20 10.04
CA ILE A 107 9.73 2.85 9.34
C ILE A 107 10.05 1.71 8.35
N PRO A 108 10.32 0.49 8.83
CA PRO A 108 10.65 -0.62 7.96
C PRO A 108 9.43 -0.99 7.11
N SER A 109 9.65 -1.17 5.81
CA SER A 109 8.62 -1.56 4.87
C SER A 109 9.14 -2.53 3.81
N THR A 110 8.30 -3.47 3.42
CA THR A 110 8.50 -4.36 2.27
C THR A 110 7.27 -4.28 1.37
N TRP A 111 7.49 -4.23 0.05
CA TRP A 111 6.40 -4.18 -0.92
C TRP A 111 6.79 -4.88 -2.22
N ASP A 112 6.14 -6.02 -2.48
CA ASP A 112 6.21 -6.75 -3.74
C ASP A 112 4.90 -6.55 -4.50
N TRP A 113 5.00 -6.09 -5.75
CA TRP A 113 3.83 -5.79 -6.58
C TRP A 113 4.06 -6.05 -8.06
N THR A 114 2.95 -6.22 -8.78
CA THR A 114 2.88 -6.40 -10.23
C THR A 114 1.78 -5.55 -10.83
N TYR A 115 1.89 -5.22 -12.12
CA TYR A 115 0.90 -4.44 -12.86
C TYR A 115 0.77 -4.99 -14.28
N THR A 116 -0.44 -5.31 -14.70
CA THR A 116 -0.75 -5.76 -16.07
C THR A 116 -1.90 -4.96 -16.64
N GLY A 117 -1.99 -4.85 -17.97
CA GLY A 117 -3.10 -4.20 -18.67
C GLY A 117 -2.62 -3.48 -19.92
N SER A 118 -3.45 -2.60 -20.47
CA SER A 118 -3.17 -1.88 -21.72
C SER A 118 -3.17 -0.37 -21.53
N ASN A 119 -2.20 0.31 -22.15
CA ASN A 119 -2.08 1.77 -22.15
C ASN A 119 -2.15 2.41 -20.75
N ILE A 120 -1.51 1.75 -19.77
CA ILE A 120 -1.55 2.18 -18.37
C ILE A 120 -0.70 3.44 -18.19
N VAL A 121 -1.34 4.51 -17.74
CA VAL A 121 -0.73 5.69 -17.15
C VAL A 121 -1.11 5.71 -15.67
N ALA A 122 -0.17 5.38 -14.81
CA ALA A 122 -0.36 5.28 -13.37
C ALA A 122 0.98 5.35 -12.63
N ASP A 123 0.96 5.70 -11.35
CA ASP A 123 2.09 5.40 -10.46
C ASP A 123 1.84 4.20 -9.56
N VAL A 124 2.90 3.76 -8.88
CA VAL A 124 2.83 2.91 -7.69
C VAL A 124 3.67 3.60 -6.63
N SER A 125 3.06 4.00 -5.52
CA SER A 125 3.65 4.97 -4.60
C SER A 125 3.30 4.72 -3.14
N TYR A 126 4.28 4.95 -2.27
CA TYR A 126 3.98 5.31 -0.89
C TYR A 126 3.54 6.77 -0.84
N ASP A 127 2.63 7.09 0.06
CA ASP A 127 2.15 8.43 0.31
C ASP A 127 2.09 8.72 1.82
N LEU A 128 2.90 9.67 2.26
CA LEU A 128 3.10 10.01 3.67
C LEU A 128 2.68 11.45 3.89
N PHE A 129 1.85 11.69 4.91
CA PHE A 129 1.45 13.04 5.29
C PHE A 129 2.01 13.40 6.65
N SER A 130 2.36 14.67 6.80
CA SER A 130 2.73 15.23 8.10
C SER A 130 2.14 16.62 8.32
N SER A 131 1.92 16.94 9.59
CA SER A 131 1.45 18.26 10.01
C SER A 131 2.18 18.74 11.25
N THR A 132 2.24 20.05 11.41
CA THR A 132 2.86 20.73 12.56
C THR A 132 2.12 20.39 13.86
N LYS A 133 0.81 20.13 13.78
CA LYS A 133 -0.05 19.84 14.94
C LYS A 133 -0.23 18.35 15.23
N GLY A 134 0.22 17.46 14.34
CA GLY A 134 -0.08 16.02 14.40
C GLY A 134 -1.54 15.65 14.18
N THR A 135 -2.36 16.62 13.78
CA THR A 135 -3.78 16.49 13.48
C THR A 135 -4.16 17.51 12.39
N GLY A 136 -5.35 17.36 11.82
CA GLY A 136 -5.88 18.29 10.82
C GLY A 136 -5.19 18.20 9.46
N ASN A 137 -5.18 19.31 8.72
CA ASN A 137 -4.62 19.38 7.38
C ASN A 137 -3.10 19.13 7.39
N ALA A 138 -2.61 18.47 6.34
CA ALA A 138 -1.20 18.26 6.14
C ALA A 138 -0.50 19.56 5.72
N ASP A 139 0.70 19.77 6.27
CA ASP A 139 1.61 20.82 5.79
C ASP A 139 2.52 20.26 4.68
N TYR A 140 2.83 18.97 4.76
CA TYR A 140 3.69 18.27 3.81
C TYR A 140 3.11 16.91 3.42
N GLU A 141 3.33 16.57 2.15
CA GLU A 141 3.08 15.28 1.52
C GLU A 141 4.41 14.77 0.95
N ILE A 142 4.74 13.52 1.25
CA ILE A 142 5.99 12.87 0.85
C ILE A 142 5.63 11.59 0.12
N MET A 143 5.71 11.64 -1.20
CA MET A 143 5.46 10.49 -2.04
C MET A 143 6.77 9.78 -2.42
N ILE A 144 6.75 8.45 -2.44
CA ILE A 144 7.88 7.62 -2.87
C ILE A 144 7.37 6.68 -3.96
N TRP A 145 7.54 7.08 -5.21
CA TRP A 145 7.03 6.38 -6.38
C TRP A 145 8.01 5.28 -6.80
N LEU A 146 7.62 4.04 -6.52
CA LEU A 146 8.34 2.86 -6.99
C LEU A 146 8.26 2.70 -8.51
N SER A 147 7.25 3.29 -9.14
CA SER A 147 7.10 3.27 -10.59
C SER A 147 6.31 4.47 -11.10
N ALA A 148 6.66 4.93 -12.29
CA ALA A 148 5.91 5.89 -13.09
C ALA A 148 5.61 5.25 -14.46
N LEU A 149 4.41 4.72 -14.64
CA LEU A 149 3.99 4.00 -15.84
C LEU A 149 3.39 4.96 -16.86
N GLY A 150 3.66 4.71 -18.14
CA GLY A 150 2.97 5.39 -19.26
C GLY A 150 3.17 6.91 -19.32
N GLY A 151 4.16 7.46 -18.64
CA GLY A 151 4.41 8.90 -18.59
C GLY A 151 3.72 9.64 -17.44
N ALA A 152 3.21 8.94 -16.43
CA ALA A 152 2.77 9.55 -15.18
C ALA A 152 3.87 10.44 -14.59
N GLY A 153 3.50 11.63 -14.11
CA GLY A 153 4.45 12.63 -13.62
C GLY A 153 4.04 13.19 -12.25
N PRO A 154 4.99 13.43 -11.35
CA PRO A 154 4.69 13.97 -10.02
C PRO A 154 4.39 15.47 -10.07
N ILE A 155 3.84 15.99 -8.98
CA ILE A 155 3.71 17.43 -8.75
C ILE A 155 5.10 18.06 -8.70
N SER A 156 5.32 19.09 -9.51
CA SER A 156 6.63 19.73 -9.65
C SER A 156 6.50 21.18 -10.10
N SER A 157 7.19 22.06 -9.38
CA SER A 157 7.32 23.49 -9.73
C SER A 157 8.27 23.73 -10.91
N THR A 158 9.19 22.80 -11.18
CA THR A 158 10.18 22.85 -12.27
C THR A 158 9.78 21.97 -13.46
N GLY A 159 8.54 21.46 -13.48
CA GLY A 159 8.08 20.49 -14.47
C GLY A 159 8.91 19.20 -14.39
N SER A 160 9.48 18.77 -15.51
CA SER A 160 10.18 17.47 -15.63
C SER A 160 11.62 17.46 -15.08
N THR A 161 12.13 18.60 -14.61
CA THR A 161 13.50 18.68 -14.07
C THR A 161 13.50 18.40 -12.56
N PRO A 162 14.16 17.33 -12.08
CA PRO A 162 14.24 17.05 -10.65
C PRO A 162 15.10 18.09 -9.93
N ILE A 163 14.76 18.39 -8.68
CA ILE A 163 15.53 19.30 -7.82
C ILE A 163 16.77 18.62 -7.21
N ALA A 164 16.78 17.29 -7.15
CA ALA A 164 17.92 16.48 -6.74
C ALA A 164 17.78 15.04 -7.26
N THR A 165 18.89 14.29 -7.25
CA THR A 165 18.90 12.86 -7.64
C THR A 165 19.59 11.98 -6.58
N PRO A 166 19.00 11.80 -5.38
CA PRO A 166 19.64 11.05 -4.30
C PRO A 166 19.57 9.53 -4.52
N THR A 167 20.50 8.81 -3.89
CA THR A 167 20.40 7.36 -3.71
C THR A 167 19.99 7.07 -2.27
N ILE A 168 18.84 6.42 -2.09
CA ILE A 168 18.24 6.15 -0.77
C ILE A 168 17.75 4.70 -0.78
N ALA A 169 18.04 3.94 0.29
CA ALA A 169 17.69 2.52 0.41
C ALA A 169 18.11 1.66 -0.80
N GLY A 170 19.27 1.96 -1.40
CA GLY A 170 19.81 1.23 -2.55
C GLY A 170 19.16 1.54 -3.91
N VAL A 171 18.23 2.50 -3.95
CA VAL A 171 17.54 2.92 -5.19
C VAL A 171 17.94 4.35 -5.55
N SER A 172 18.11 4.61 -6.86
CA SER A 172 18.33 5.96 -7.40
C SER A 172 17.00 6.66 -7.63
N TRP A 173 16.80 7.83 -7.02
CA TRP A 173 15.57 8.60 -7.07
C TRP A 173 15.78 9.91 -7.80
N LYS A 174 14.74 10.38 -8.50
CA LYS A 174 14.58 11.76 -8.96
C LYS A 174 13.64 12.45 -7.98
N LEU A 175 14.13 13.45 -7.25
CA LEU A 175 13.30 14.20 -6.32
C LEU A 175 12.67 15.40 -7.02
N PHE A 176 11.36 15.55 -6.87
CA PHE A 176 10.59 16.70 -7.32
C PHE A 176 9.94 17.40 -6.13
N SER A 177 9.61 18.69 -6.30
CA SER A 177 8.80 19.41 -5.31
C SER A 177 7.88 20.44 -5.97
N GLY A 178 6.67 20.56 -5.44
CA GLY A 178 5.68 21.56 -5.80
C GLY A 178 4.66 21.76 -4.69
N LEU A 179 3.60 22.52 -4.99
CA LEU A 179 2.50 22.78 -4.06
C LEU A 179 1.22 22.12 -4.60
N ASN A 180 0.46 21.48 -3.71
CA ASN A 180 -0.92 21.06 -3.92
C ASN A 180 -1.80 21.85 -2.95
N GLY A 181 -2.42 22.93 -3.42
CA GLY A 181 -3.04 23.91 -2.53
C GLY A 181 -2.00 24.51 -1.57
N SER A 182 -2.21 24.37 -0.26
CA SER A 182 -1.26 24.81 0.77
C SER A 182 -0.23 23.74 1.17
N THR A 183 -0.39 22.50 0.70
CA THR A 183 0.49 21.38 1.05
C THR A 183 1.73 21.39 0.18
N ARG A 184 2.92 21.27 0.79
CA ARG A 184 4.15 21.05 0.04
C ARG A 184 4.35 19.58 -0.26
N VAL A 185 4.43 19.24 -1.53
CA VAL A 185 4.65 17.87 -2.00
C VAL A 185 6.12 17.67 -2.33
N TYR A 186 6.70 16.59 -1.82
CA TYR A 186 7.98 16.05 -2.24
C TYR A 186 7.75 14.67 -2.84
N SER A 187 8.16 14.45 -4.09
CA SER A 187 7.98 13.17 -4.77
C SER A 187 9.33 12.59 -5.16
N PHE A 188 9.71 11.47 -4.55
CA PHE A 188 10.85 10.68 -4.95
C PHE A 188 10.40 9.68 -6.00
N VAL A 189 10.78 9.88 -7.25
CA VAL A 189 10.45 8.97 -8.35
C VAL A 189 11.64 8.09 -8.67
N ALA A 190 11.47 6.77 -8.55
CA ALA A 190 12.53 5.82 -8.86
C ALA A 190 12.98 5.99 -10.33
N SER A 191 14.29 5.94 -10.57
CA SER A 191 14.86 6.12 -11.91
C SER A 191 14.50 4.96 -12.86
N SER A 192 14.13 3.82 -12.29
CA SER A 192 13.61 2.61 -12.95
C SER A 192 12.55 1.99 -12.05
N THR A 193 11.57 1.28 -12.63
CA THR A 193 10.53 0.58 -11.86
C THR A 193 11.12 -0.38 -10.83
N VAL A 194 10.62 -0.29 -9.59
CA VAL A 194 11.00 -1.13 -8.45
C VAL A 194 9.81 -2.00 -8.06
N ASN A 195 9.70 -3.19 -8.66
CA ASN A 195 8.61 -4.13 -8.34
C ASN A 195 8.72 -4.77 -6.96
N LYS A 196 9.93 -4.77 -6.38
CA LYS A 196 10.23 -5.32 -5.06
C LYS A 196 11.05 -4.31 -4.27
N PHE A 197 10.42 -3.69 -3.29
CA PHE A 197 11.08 -2.74 -2.41
C PHE A 197 11.20 -3.33 -1.01
N SER A 198 12.36 -3.17 -0.38
CA SER A 198 12.57 -3.45 1.04
C SER A 198 13.53 -2.42 1.59
N GLY A 199 13.08 -1.64 2.57
CA GLY A 199 13.87 -0.53 3.09
C GLY A 199 13.19 0.17 4.26
N ASP A 200 13.85 1.21 4.75
CA ASP A 200 13.34 2.05 5.83
C ASP A 200 12.84 3.38 5.27
N LEU A 201 11.53 3.64 5.33
CA LEU A 201 10.95 4.89 4.81
C LEU A 201 11.42 6.12 5.60
N LYS A 202 11.91 5.95 6.84
CA LYS A 202 12.50 7.03 7.65
C LYS A 202 13.69 7.67 6.93
N THR A 203 14.43 6.94 6.10
CA THR A 203 15.60 7.50 5.40
C THR A 203 15.24 8.60 4.41
N PHE A 204 14.04 8.56 3.81
CA PHE A 204 13.54 9.63 2.94
C PHE A 204 13.23 10.89 3.75
N LEU A 205 12.55 10.75 4.88
CA LEU A 205 12.29 11.86 5.79
C LEU A 205 13.60 12.47 6.30
N THR A 206 14.57 11.63 6.69
CA THR A 206 15.91 12.10 7.11
C THR A 206 16.59 12.90 6.00
N TYR A 207 16.57 12.42 4.75
CA TYR A 207 17.12 13.17 3.61
C TYR A 207 16.44 14.54 3.45
N LEU A 208 15.12 14.60 3.53
CA LEU A 208 14.40 15.87 3.44
C LEU A 208 14.77 16.81 4.59
N THR A 209 14.92 16.29 5.82
CA THR A 209 15.35 17.11 6.97
C THR A 209 16.76 17.67 6.80
N SER A 210 17.68 16.89 6.23
CA SER A 210 19.08 17.32 6.07
C SER A 210 19.31 18.23 4.87
N SER A 211 18.50 18.10 3.82
CA SER A 211 18.85 18.65 2.50
C SER A 211 17.77 19.51 1.87
N GLN A 212 16.52 19.47 2.36
CA GLN A 212 15.39 20.14 1.72
C GLN A 212 14.57 21.02 2.68
N GLY A 213 15.06 21.21 3.92
CA GLY A 213 14.41 22.09 4.90
C GLY A 213 13.11 21.54 5.50
N TYR A 214 12.80 20.26 5.30
CA TYR A 214 11.65 19.62 5.94
C TYR A 214 11.84 19.57 7.46
N PRO A 215 10.95 20.13 8.29
CA PRO A 215 11.20 20.24 9.73
C PRO A 215 11.08 18.88 10.43
N ALA A 216 12.11 18.46 11.17
CA ALA A 216 12.05 17.24 11.98
C ALA A 216 11.01 17.31 13.13
N SER A 217 10.49 18.50 13.44
CA SER A 217 9.40 18.72 14.39
C SER A 217 8.01 18.40 13.84
N GLN A 218 7.88 18.17 12.52
CA GLN A 218 6.64 17.71 11.91
C GLN A 218 6.20 16.39 12.53
N PHE A 219 4.89 16.21 12.70
CA PHE A 219 4.31 14.94 13.09
C PHE A 219 3.90 14.19 11.85
N LEU A 220 4.46 13.00 11.64
CA LEU A 220 3.97 12.06 10.64
C LEU A 220 2.60 11.55 11.09
N THR A 221 1.58 11.77 10.28
CA THR A 221 0.17 11.44 10.60
C THR A 221 -0.34 10.25 9.79
N THR A 222 0.25 10.02 8.61
CA THR A 222 -0.26 9.04 7.65
C THR A 222 0.90 8.32 6.97
N ILE A 223 0.75 7.02 6.79
CA ILE A 223 1.60 6.18 5.93
C ILE A 223 0.67 5.32 5.09
N GLN A 224 0.66 5.56 3.79
CA GLN A 224 -0.14 4.83 2.81
C GLN A 224 0.74 4.26 1.70
N ALA A 225 0.23 3.24 1.01
CA ALA A 225 0.85 2.64 -0.17
C ALA A 225 -0.23 2.18 -1.16
N GLY A 226 -0.14 2.61 -2.42
CA GLY A 226 -1.19 2.38 -3.40
C GLY A 226 -0.78 2.69 -4.84
N THR A 227 -1.77 2.97 -5.68
CA THR A 227 -1.57 3.35 -7.08
C THR A 227 -2.52 4.48 -7.45
N GLU A 228 -2.01 5.50 -8.14
CA GLU A 228 -2.81 6.57 -8.73
C GLU A 228 -2.99 6.34 -10.25
N PRO A 229 -4.13 5.81 -10.71
CA PRO A 229 -4.39 5.68 -12.14
C PRO A 229 -4.87 7.00 -12.76
N PHE A 230 -4.32 7.31 -13.93
CA PHE A 230 -4.78 8.40 -14.80
C PHE A 230 -5.69 7.84 -15.89
N THR A 231 -5.16 6.95 -16.74
CA THR A 231 -5.86 6.31 -17.85
C THR A 231 -5.31 4.91 -18.12
N GLY A 232 -6.12 4.05 -18.73
CA GLY A 232 -5.75 2.67 -19.04
C GLY A 232 -6.95 1.74 -19.06
N SER A 233 -6.76 0.52 -19.57
CA SER A 233 -7.82 -0.48 -19.67
C SER A 233 -7.36 -1.87 -19.24
N ASN A 234 -8.30 -2.65 -18.68
CA ASN A 234 -8.08 -3.99 -18.14
C ASN A 234 -6.85 -4.04 -17.22
N ALA A 235 -6.66 -2.97 -16.45
CA ALA A 235 -5.50 -2.79 -15.62
C ALA A 235 -5.71 -3.54 -14.31
N VAL A 236 -4.68 -4.27 -13.87
CA VAL A 236 -4.66 -5.05 -12.64
C VAL A 236 -3.37 -4.72 -11.92
N PHE A 237 -3.48 -3.97 -10.82
CA PHE A 237 -2.41 -3.78 -9.86
C PHE A 237 -2.57 -4.83 -8.76
N LYS A 238 -1.53 -5.64 -8.53
CA LYS A 238 -1.54 -6.68 -7.50
C LYS A 238 -0.35 -6.53 -6.57
N THR A 239 -0.64 -6.35 -5.30
CA THR A 239 0.33 -6.45 -4.19
C THR A 239 0.36 -7.89 -3.70
N THR A 240 1.50 -8.56 -3.88
CA THR A 240 1.69 -9.96 -3.46
C THR A 240 2.28 -10.07 -2.06
N ALA A 241 2.89 -9.00 -1.56
CA ALA A 241 3.32 -8.87 -0.18
C ALA A 241 3.46 -7.39 0.16
N TYR A 242 2.87 -6.94 1.26
CA TYR A 242 3.09 -5.60 1.79
C TYR A 242 3.17 -5.62 3.31
N SER A 243 4.15 -4.90 3.84
CA SER A 243 4.23 -4.61 5.27
C SER A 243 4.81 -3.22 5.51
N VAL A 244 4.34 -2.57 6.56
CA VAL A 244 4.97 -1.36 7.10
C VAL A 244 4.71 -1.29 8.60
N SER A 245 5.67 -0.77 9.36
CA SER A 245 5.45 -0.45 10.77
C SER A 245 6.13 0.85 11.13
N LEU A 246 5.63 1.53 12.16
CA LEU A 246 6.21 2.77 12.70
C LEU A 246 6.80 2.48 14.08
N ARG A 247 8.10 2.71 14.26
CA ARG A 247 8.80 2.42 15.53
C ARG A 247 9.46 3.64 16.14
#